data_AF-A0A429Y7V4-F1
#
_entry.id   AF-A0A429Y7V4-F1
#
_cell.length_a   1.000
_cell.length_b   1.000
_cell.length_c   1.000
_cell.angle_alpha   90.00
_cell.angle_beta   90.00
_cell.angle_gamma   90.00
#
_symmetry.space_group_name_H-M   'P 1'
#
loop_
_entity.id
_entity.type
_entity.pdbx_description
1 polymer ?
#
loop_
_entity_poly.entity_id
_entity_poly.type
_entity_poly.pdbx_seq_one_letter_code
_entity_poly.pdbx_strand_id
1 'polypeptide(L)'
;MKINHNVIFVMILAAMVTLVVHPTPFGWANRIDPWVFGVPFVMFWVLLICTLMCGVMIVWYFVDLKKGNIDIDIEPATEEEMNSWNPKGGN
;
A
#
# COMPACT_ATOMS: atom_id res chain seq x y z
N MET A 1 16.63 -14.58 15.20
CA MET A 1 15.59 -14.60 14.13
C MET A 1 15.59 -13.22 13.47
N LYS A 2 15.96 -13.11 12.20
CA LYS A 2 15.88 -11.83 11.47
C LYS A 2 14.42 -11.64 11.03
N ILE A 3 13.76 -10.59 11.50
CA ILE A 3 12.39 -10.27 11.06
C ILE A 3 12.50 -9.48 9.77
N ASN A 4 11.87 -9.98 8.70
CA ASN A 4 11.82 -9.28 7.41
C ASN A 4 10.92 -8.05 7.55
N HIS A 5 11.39 -6.88 7.13
CA HIS A 5 10.60 -5.64 7.25
C HIS A 5 9.32 -5.68 6.42
N ASN A 6 9.30 -6.43 5.32
CA ASN A 6 8.10 -6.69 4.53
C ASN A 6 7.03 -7.43 5.34
N VAL A 7 7.43 -8.35 6.23
CA VAL A 7 6.48 -9.04 7.13
C VAL A 7 5.91 -8.06 8.15
N ILE A 8 6.74 -7.16 8.69
CA ILE A 8 6.27 -6.08 9.59
C ILE A 8 5.26 -5.18 8.88
N PHE A 9 5.56 -4.79 7.64
CA PHE A 9 4.67 -3.97 6.83
C PHE A 9 3.33 -4.64 6.56
N VAL A 10 3.33 -5.92 6.15
CA VAL A 10 2.12 -6.71 5.95
C VAL A 10 1.31 -6.84 7.25
N MET A 11 1.96 -7.05 8.40
CA MET A 11 1.27 -7.08 9.69
C MET A 11 0.61 -5.74 10.03
N ILE A 12 1.29 -4.62 9.78
CA ILE A 12 0.74 -3.28 10.00
C ILE A 12 -0.48 -3.04 9.10
N LEU A 13 -0.41 -3.43 7.83
CA LEU A 13 -1.54 -3.30 6.91
C LEU A 13 -2.72 -4.17 7.32
N ALA A 14 -2.47 -5.42 7.69
CA ALA A 14 -3.52 -6.32 8.16
C ALA A 14 -4.22 -5.77 9.40
N ALA A 15 -3.45 -5.20 10.35
CA ALA A 15 -4.00 -4.52 11.51
C ALA A 15 -4.86 -3.30 11.12
N MET A 16 -4.38 -2.45 10.19
CA MET A 16 -5.14 -1.31 9.69
C MET A 16 -6.43 -1.71 8.97
N VAL A 17 -6.40 -2.74 8.12
CA VAL A 17 -7.60 -3.30 7.47
C VAL A 17 -8.60 -3.78 8.52
N THR A 18 -8.14 -4.47 9.55
CA THR A 18 -9.00 -4.95 10.64
C THR A 18 -9.69 -3.80 11.37
N LEU A 19 -8.97 -2.70 11.62
CA LEU A 19 -9.50 -1.48 12.25
C LEU A 19 -10.55 -0.75 11.39
N VAL A 20 -10.52 -0.94 10.06
CA VAL A 20 -11.52 -0.39 9.13
C VAL A 20 -12.74 -1.30 8.99
N VAL A 21 -12.52 -2.63 8.86
CA VAL A 21 -13.58 -3.62 8.57
C VAL A 21 -14.47 -3.87 9.79
N HIS A 22 -13.92 -3.82 10.99
CA HIS A 22 -14.67 -3.96 12.24
C HIS A 22 -14.66 -2.65 13.03
N PRO A 23 -15.40 -1.60 12.58
CA PRO A 23 -15.61 -0.41 13.39
C PRO A 23 -16.61 -0.67 14.52
N THR A 24 -16.99 -1.93 14.76
CA THR A 24 -18.05 -2.38 15.67
C THR A 24 -17.95 -1.82 17.10
N PRO A 25 -16.74 -1.63 17.71
CA PRO A 25 -16.64 -0.96 19.01
C PRO A 25 -17.10 0.51 18.96
N PHE A 26 -17.00 1.17 17.81
CA PHE A 26 -17.33 2.57 17.61
C PHE A 26 -18.83 2.82 17.36
N GLY A 27 -19.65 1.77 17.25
CA GLY A 27 -21.11 1.91 17.28
C GLY A 27 -21.59 2.52 18.61
N TRP A 28 -20.89 2.22 19.71
CA TRP A 28 -21.12 2.88 21.01
C TRP A 28 -20.68 4.34 21.00
N ALA A 29 -19.53 4.64 20.39
CA ALA A 29 -19.04 6.00 20.25
C ALA A 29 -20.03 6.87 19.48
N ASN A 30 -20.53 6.42 18.32
CA ASN A 30 -21.54 7.14 17.54
C ASN A 30 -22.87 7.41 18.28
N ARG A 31 -23.14 6.73 19.41
CA ARG A 31 -24.34 6.94 20.23
C ARG A 31 -24.26 8.18 21.12
N ILE A 32 -23.07 8.76 21.29
CA ILE A 32 -22.78 9.91 22.17
C ILE A 32 -22.70 11.22 21.36
N ASP A 33 -23.13 11.23 20.09
CA ASP A 33 -22.94 12.36 19.16
C ASP A 33 -21.49 12.92 19.13
N PRO A 34 -20.43 12.08 19.01
CA PRO A 34 -19.10 12.59 18.74
C PRO A 34 -19.02 13.02 17.27
N TRP A 35 -19.24 14.31 17.06
CA TRP A 35 -18.97 14.96 15.78
C TRP A 35 -17.54 15.48 15.80
N VAL A 36 -16.75 15.08 14.79
CA VAL A 36 -15.39 15.57 14.60
C VAL A 36 -15.36 16.34 13.30
N PHE A 37 -15.06 17.64 13.34
CA PHE A 37 -15.10 18.53 12.17
C PHE A 37 -16.42 18.46 11.36
N GLY A 38 -17.54 18.22 12.02
CA GLY A 38 -18.86 18.15 11.37
C GLY A 38 -19.16 16.82 10.66
N VAL A 39 -18.34 15.78 10.84
CA VAL A 39 -18.65 14.42 10.39
C VAL A 39 -18.84 13.45 11.57
N PRO A 40 -19.66 12.38 11.42
CA PRO A 40 -19.75 11.32 12.41
C PRO A 40 -18.39 10.70 12.69
N PHE A 41 -18.10 10.42 13.96
CA PHE A 41 -16.81 9.86 14.39
C PHE A 41 -16.37 8.63 13.60
N VAL A 42 -17.30 7.71 13.28
CA VAL A 42 -16.97 6.52 12.47
C VAL A 42 -16.47 6.89 11.07
N MET A 43 -17.06 7.90 10.42
CA MET A 43 -16.60 8.36 9.11
C MET A 43 -15.22 9.02 9.20
N PHE A 44 -15.02 9.88 10.20
CA PHE A 44 -13.70 10.48 10.48
C PHE A 44 -12.64 9.40 10.71
N TRP A 45 -12.97 8.37 11.50
CA TRP A 45 -12.06 7.27 11.80
C TRP A 45 -11.65 6.50 10.55
N VAL A 46 -12.60 6.14 9.69
CA VAL A 46 -12.31 5.46 8.43
C VAL A 46 -11.39 6.31 7.54
N LEU A 47 -11.68 7.61 7.40
CA LEU A 47 -10.84 8.52 6.62
C LEU A 47 -9.43 8.65 7.20
N LEU A 48 -9.31 8.71 8.52
CA LEU A 48 -8.03 8.79 9.22
C LEU A 48 -7.20 7.53 8.94
N ILE A 49 -7.78 6.33 9.12
CA ILE A 49 -7.04 5.08 8.87
C ILE A 49 -6.67 4.93 7.40
N CYS A 50 -7.55 5.26 6.45
CA CYS A 50 -7.22 5.28 5.03
C CYS A 50 -6.03 6.21 4.73
N THR A 51 -6.02 7.40 5.32
CA THR A 51 -4.90 8.35 5.17
C THR A 51 -3.60 7.78 5.73
N LEU A 52 -3.67 7.14 6.91
CA LEU A 52 -2.51 6.48 7.51
C LEU A 52 -2.02 5.29 6.68
N MET A 53 -2.90 4.50 6.07
CA MET A 53 -2.53 3.40 5.17
C MET A 53 -1.76 3.92 3.96
N CYS A 54 -2.19 5.03 3.35
CA CYS A 54 -1.44 5.70 2.28
C CYS A 54 -0.05 6.15 2.77
N GLY A 55 0.04 6.76 3.96
CA GLY A 55 1.31 7.15 4.55
C GLY A 55 2.25 5.97 4.79
N VAL A 56 1.72 4.86 5.32
CA VAL A 56 2.46 3.61 5.53
C VAL A 56 2.99 3.06 4.21
N MET A 57 2.17 3.04 3.15
CA MET A 57 2.58 2.63 1.79
C MET A 57 3.72 3.50 1.25
N ILE A 58 3.60 4.82 1.38
CA ILE A 58 4.64 5.76 0.94
C ILE A 58 5.95 5.52 1.68
N VAL A 59 5.90 5.36 3.00
CA VAL A 59 7.09 5.08 3.83
C VAL A 59 7.72 3.76 3.42
N TRP A 60 6.92 2.72 3.21
CA TRP A 60 7.44 1.42 2.77
C TRP A 60 8.12 1.51 1.41
N TYR A 61 7.51 2.20 0.45
CA TYR A 61 8.11 2.45 -0.86
C TYR A 61 9.49 3.12 -0.72
N PHE A 62 9.60 4.18 0.07
CA PHE A 62 10.89 4.86 0.27
C PHE A 62 11.92 3.99 1.00
N VAL A 63 11.49 3.15 1.94
CA VAL A 63 12.38 2.21 2.64
C VAL A 63 12.91 1.14 1.68
N ASP A 64 12.05 0.57 0.84
CA ASP A 64 12.42 -0.46 -0.14
C ASP A 64 13.27 0.11 -1.27
N LEU A 65 12.97 1.34 -1.71
CA LEU A 65 13.78 2.08 -2.67
C LEU A 65 15.21 2.27 -2.16
N LYS A 66 15.37 2.66 -0.88
CA LYS A 66 16.71 2.83 -0.28
C LYS A 66 17.44 1.52 -0.06
N LYS A 67 16.73 0.40 0.08
CA LYS A 67 17.32 -0.93 0.23
C LYS A 67 17.73 -1.54 -1.10
N GLY A 68 17.32 -0.95 -2.23
CA GLY A 68 17.51 -1.56 -3.55
C GLY A 68 16.70 -2.85 -3.69
N ASN A 69 15.54 -2.94 -3.02
CA ASN A 69 14.64 -4.10 -3.15
C ASN A 69 13.60 -3.91 -4.27
N ILE A 70 13.54 -2.70 -4.86
CA ILE A 70 12.66 -2.38 -5.98
C ILE A 70 13.48 -2.56 -7.25
N ASP A 71 13.87 -3.80 -7.51
CA ASP A 71 14.56 -4.14 -8.75
C ASP A 71 13.51 -4.29 -9.85
N ILE A 72 13.56 -3.39 -10.83
CA ILE A 72 12.87 -3.59 -12.10
C ILE A 72 13.85 -4.39 -12.95
N ASP A 73 13.67 -5.70 -12.98
CA ASP A 73 14.40 -6.56 -13.90
C ASP A 73 14.01 -6.15 -15.32
N ILE A 74 14.88 -5.39 -15.98
CA ILE A 74 14.76 -5.14 -17.42
C ILE A 74 15.22 -6.44 -18.07
N GLU A 75 14.27 -7.34 -18.32
CA GLU A 75 14.52 -8.50 -19.17
C GLU A 75 14.89 -7.96 -20.55
N PRO A 76 16.13 -8.17 -21.03
CA PRO A 76 16.51 -7.69 -22.34
C PRO A 76 15.63 -8.39 -23.37
N ALA A 77 14.97 -7.61 -24.23
CA ALA A 77 14.15 -8.16 -25.30
C ALA A 77 14.92 -9.23 -26.06
N THR A 78 14.29 -10.39 -26.27
CA THR A 78 14.92 -11.49 -26.99
C THR A 78 15.26 -11.07 -28.43
N GLU A 79 16.26 -11.69 -29.06
CA GLU A 79 16.60 -11.40 -30.46
C GLU A 79 15.40 -11.59 -31.41
N GLU A 80 14.52 -12.54 -31.08
CA GLU A 80 13.27 -12.80 -31.80
C GLU A 80 12.28 -11.63 -31.69
N GLU A 81 12.10 -11.07 -30.48
CA GLU A 81 11.28 -9.89 -30.27
C GLU A 81 11.88 -8.68 -30.99
N MET A 82 13.18 -8.39 -30.80
CA MET A 82 13.85 -7.28 -31.51
C MET A 82 13.66 -7.36 -33.03
N ASN A 83 13.74 -8.56 -33.61
CA ASN A 83 13.55 -8.78 -35.04
C ASN A 83 12.08 -8.61 -35.49
N SER A 84 11.10 -8.89 -34.62
CA SER A 84 9.68 -8.59 -34.89
C SER A 84 9.38 -7.09 -34.93
N TRP A 85 10.10 -6.29 -34.13
CA TRP A 85 9.96 -4.83 -34.07
C TRP A 85 10.75 -4.10 -35.16
N ASN A 86 11.76 -4.74 -35.77
CA ASN A 86 12.53 -4.21 -36.88
C ASN A 86 12.63 -5.21 -38.07
N PRO A 87 11.58 -5.33 -38.90
CA PRO A 87 11.52 -6.31 -39.98
C PRO A 87 12.52 -6.08 -41.14
N LYS A 88 13.41 -5.09 -41.07
CA LYS A 88 14.34 -4.70 -42.16
C LYS A 88 15.79 -4.47 -41.70
N GLY A 89 16.33 -5.43 -40.94
CA GLY A 89 17.75 -5.49 -40.57
C GLY A 89 18.61 -6.46 -41.40
N GLY A 90 18.12 -6.96 -42.53
CA GLY A 90 18.89 -7.85 -43.42
C GLY A 90 19.48 -7.08 -44.61
N ASN A 91 20.80 -6.91 -44.62
CA ASN A 91 21.57 -6.69 -45.85
C ASN A 91 21.63 -7.99 -46.66
#